data_AF-A0A7W7KNV3-F1
#
_entry.id   AF-A0A7W7KNV3-F1
#
_cell.length_a   1.000
_cell.length_b   1.000
_cell.length_c   1.000
_cell.angle_alpha   90.00
_cell.angle_beta   90.00
_cell.angle_gamma   90.00
#
_symmetry.space_group_name_H-M   'P 1'
#
loop_
_entity.id
_entity.type
_entity.pdbx_description
1 polymer ?
#
loop_
_entity_poly.entity_id
_entity_poly.type
_entity_poly.pdbx_seq_one_letter_code
_entity_poly.pdbx_strand_id
1 'polypeptide(L)'
;MGGAWVIHVTAAGLWLGCVLVEIVFERRLAALEQWSLLASLHDRVDRWIELPALAAVGLTGAWLLYPQLIRGSLSGWLWAKLVFAALAILANLYCAALVFRRWRLAESGDMPGLRRVDQLQHKVGALVLLGLLGALGCALAMAG
;
A
#
# COMPACT_ATOMS: atom_id res chain seq x y z
N MET A 1 -17.70 12.24 15.10
CA MET A 1 -17.26 12.16 13.69
C MET A 1 -15.80 12.57 13.49
N GLY A 2 -15.22 13.49 14.29
CA GLY A 2 -13.81 13.91 14.14
C GLY A 2 -12.74 12.81 14.35
N GLY A 3 -12.96 11.87 15.28
CA GLY A 3 -11.96 10.84 15.60
C GLY A 3 -11.64 9.88 14.45
N ALA A 4 -12.66 9.39 13.73
CA ALA A 4 -12.47 8.47 12.60
C ALA A 4 -11.68 9.10 11.45
N TRP A 5 -11.84 10.41 11.24
CA TRP A 5 -11.15 11.14 10.18
C TRP A 5 -9.65 11.30 10.49
N VAL A 6 -9.32 11.64 11.74
CA VAL A 6 -7.93 11.72 12.21
C VAL A 6 -7.26 10.35 12.06
N ILE A 7 -7.89 9.28 12.54
CA ILE A 7 -7.34 7.92 12.42
C ILE A 7 -7.14 7.55 10.95
N HIS A 8 -8.11 7.83 10.07
CA HIS A 8 -8.01 7.54 8.64
C HIS A 8 -6.82 8.22 7.98
N VAL A 9 -6.67 9.53 8.20
CA VAL A 9 -5.57 10.30 7.59
C VAL A 9 -4.21 9.93 8.17
N THR A 10 -4.12 9.69 9.48
CA THR A 10 -2.89 9.21 10.10
C THR A 10 -2.50 7.83 9.55
N ALA A 11 -3.45 6.90 9.43
CA ALA A 11 -3.19 5.57 8.87
C ALA A 11 -2.80 5.64 7.39
N ALA A 12 -3.46 6.49 6.61
CA ALA A 12 -3.13 6.69 5.20
C ALA A 12 -1.74 7.32 5.02
N GLY A 13 -1.38 8.28 5.87
CA GLY A 13 -0.04 8.88 5.89
C GLY A 13 1.04 7.88 6.29
N LEU A 14 0.78 7.03 7.30
CA LEU A 14 1.67 5.96 7.70
C LEU A 14 1.89 4.95 6.56
N TRP A 15 0.79 4.51 5.92
CA TRP A 15 0.86 3.59 4.79
C TRP A 15 1.64 4.17 3.61
N LEU A 16 1.36 5.42 3.21
CA LEU A 16 2.14 6.10 2.18
C LEU A 16 3.63 6.22 2.58
N GLY A 17 3.90 6.49 3.86
CA GLY A 17 5.26 6.52 4.40
C GLY A 17 5.99 5.18 4.25
N CYS A 18 5.34 4.06 4.53
CA CYS A 18 5.88 2.71 4.32
C CYS A 18 6.28 2.51 2.85
N VAL A 19 5.36 2.74 1.91
CA VAL A 19 5.60 2.61 0.47
C VAL A 19 6.80 3.45 0.01
N LEU A 20 6.93 4.69 0.50
CA LEU A 20 8.07 5.56 0.16
C LEU A 20 9.40 5.05 0.75
N VAL A 21 9.39 4.59 2.00
CA VAL A 21 10.58 4.04 2.67
C VAL A 21 11.02 2.73 2.01
N GLU A 22 10.08 1.89 1.58
CA GLU A 22 10.32 0.67 0.80
C GLU A 22 11.06 0.95 -0.49
N ILE A 23 10.62 1.93 -1.28
CA ILE A 23 11.33 2.34 -2.50
C ILE A 23 12.79 2.72 -2.20
N VAL A 24 13.04 3.39 -1.07
CA VAL A 24 14.39 3.81 -0.68
C VAL A 24 15.24 2.62 -0.27
N PHE A 25 14.79 1.77 0.66
CA PHE A 25 15.62 0.66 1.13
C PHE A 25 15.73 -0.45 0.10
N GLU A 26 14.72 -0.72 -0.73
CA GLU A 26 14.80 -1.68 -1.84
C GLU A 26 15.95 -1.31 -2.78
N ARG A 27 16.00 -0.04 -3.21
CA ARG A 27 17.08 0.46 -4.07
C ARG A 27 18.45 0.36 -3.39
N ARG A 28 18.53 0.69 -2.09
CA ARG A 28 19.81 0.67 -1.35
C ARG A 28 20.31 -0.74 -1.11
N LEU A 29 19.48 -1.64 -0.61
CA LEU A 29 19.89 -3.01 -0.26
C LEU A 29 20.10 -3.88 -1.51
N ALA A 30 19.33 -3.68 -2.58
CA ALA A 30 19.57 -4.35 -3.85
C ALA A 30 20.92 -3.93 -4.47
N ALA A 31 21.30 -2.64 -4.38
CA ALA A 31 22.59 -2.14 -4.85
C ALA A 31 23.79 -2.71 -4.04
N LEU A 32 23.56 -3.10 -2.78
CA LEU A 32 24.55 -3.77 -1.93
C LEU A 32 24.50 -5.31 -2.04
N GLU A 33 23.64 -5.85 -2.93
CA GLU A 33 23.37 -7.28 -3.08
C GLU A 33 22.91 -7.99 -1.80
N GLN A 34 22.34 -7.25 -0.85
CA GLN A 34 21.89 -7.78 0.45
C GLN A 34 20.47 -8.35 0.36
N TRP A 35 20.24 -9.31 -0.54
CA TRP A 35 18.91 -9.85 -0.88
C TRP A 35 18.18 -10.51 0.30
N SER A 36 18.89 -11.23 1.17
CA SER A 36 18.30 -11.87 2.36
C SER A 36 17.86 -10.85 3.41
N LEU A 37 18.68 -9.82 3.64
CA LEU A 37 18.32 -8.72 4.54
C LEU A 37 17.13 -7.93 3.95
N LEU A 38 17.18 -7.66 2.64
CA LEU A 38 16.10 -6.99 1.94
C LEU A 38 14.76 -7.72 2.12
N ALA A 39 14.74 -9.03 1.82
CA ALA A 39 13.51 -9.81 1.89
C ALA A 39 12.96 -9.92 3.33
N SER A 40 13.83 -10.09 4.32
CA SER A 40 13.43 -10.19 5.74
C SER A 40 12.98 -8.85 6.33
N LEU A 41 13.64 -7.75 5.98
CA LEU A 41 13.25 -6.41 6.42
C LEU A 41 11.91 -6.02 5.81
N HIS A 42 11.74 -6.23 4.50
CA HIS A 42 10.50 -5.90 3.79
C HIS A 42 9.31 -6.68 4.36
N ASP A 43 9.40 -8.02 4.51
CA ASP A 43 8.33 -8.82 5.11
C ASP A 43 7.95 -8.35 6.53
N ARG A 44 8.94 -7.93 7.32
CA ARG A 44 8.69 -7.42 8.67
C ARG A 44 7.96 -6.08 8.66
N VAL A 45 8.35 -5.15 7.79
CA VAL A 45 7.67 -3.85 7.65
C VAL A 45 6.25 -4.05 7.17
N ASP A 46 6.04 -4.87 6.12
CA ASP A 46 4.70 -5.15 5.58
C ASP A 46 3.79 -5.73 6.65
N ARG A 47 4.25 -6.76 7.36
CA ARG A 47 3.42 -7.50 8.30
C ARG A 47 3.04 -6.69 9.53
N TRP A 48 3.97 -5.90 10.06
CA TRP A 48 3.81 -5.27 11.36
C TRP A 48 3.46 -3.79 11.30
N ILE A 49 3.66 -3.13 10.16
CA ILE A 49 3.42 -1.70 10.00
C ILE A 49 2.46 -1.45 8.84
N GLU A 50 2.79 -1.94 7.65
CA GLU A 50 2.06 -1.59 6.43
C GLU A 50 0.65 -2.21 6.40
N LEU A 51 0.51 -3.52 6.60
CA LEU A 51 -0.77 -4.22 6.60
C LEU A 51 -1.71 -3.74 7.72
N PRO A 52 -1.25 -3.51 8.96
CA PRO A 52 -2.07 -2.85 9.98
C PRO A 52 -2.53 -1.45 9.59
N ALA A 53 -1.65 -0.63 8.99
CA ALA A 53 -2.00 0.70 8.50
C ALA A 53 -3.04 0.61 7.36
N LEU A 54 -2.83 -0.28 6.40
CA LEU A 54 -3.75 -0.57 5.29
C LEU A 54 -5.12 -1.02 5.80
N ALA A 55 -5.15 -1.92 6.78
CA ALA A 55 -6.39 -2.38 7.41
C ALA A 55 -7.12 -1.21 8.10
N ALA A 56 -6.40 -0.36 8.84
CA ALA A 56 -6.97 0.83 9.46
C ALA A 56 -7.54 1.79 8.41
N VAL A 57 -6.85 2.03 7.29
CA VAL A 57 -7.34 2.83 6.16
C VAL A 57 -8.63 2.24 5.57
N GLY A 58 -8.67 0.94 5.30
CA GLY A 58 -9.83 0.26 4.75
C GLY A 58 -11.06 0.34 5.68
N LEU A 59 -10.87 0.03 6.96
CA LEU A 59 -11.94 0.04 7.97
C LEU A 59 -12.48 1.45 8.22
N THR A 60 -11.59 2.42 8.44
CA THR A 60 -12.01 3.81 8.68
C THR A 60 -12.56 4.46 7.43
N GLY A 61 -12.05 4.12 6.24
CA GLY A 61 -12.57 4.57 4.96
C GLY A 61 -13.99 4.06 4.72
N ALA A 62 -14.23 2.78 4.97
CA ALA A 62 -15.58 2.19 4.89
C ALA A 62 -16.56 2.85 5.87
N TRP A 63 -16.12 3.10 7.11
CA TRP A 63 -16.92 3.84 8.09
C TRP A 63 -17.30 5.23 7.56
N LEU A 64 -16.32 6.01 7.09
CA LEU A 64 -16.55 7.37 6.59
C LEU A 64 -17.43 7.38 5.33
N LEU A 65 -17.35 6.35 4.50
CA LEU A 65 -18.13 6.21 3.27
C LEU A 65 -19.59 5.79 3.55
N TYR A 66 -19.85 4.99 4.59
CA TYR A 66 -21.16 4.40 4.85
C TYR A 66 -22.34 5.41 4.88
N PRO A 67 -22.25 6.57 5.57
CA PRO A 67 -23.31 7.56 5.54
C PRO A 67 -23.53 8.20 4.16
N GLN A 68 -22.47 8.36 3.36
CA GLN A 68 -22.53 8.93 2.01
C GLN A 68 -23.26 7.98 1.06
N LEU A 69 -22.96 6.67 1.17
CA LEU A 69 -23.60 5.59 0.42
C LEU A 69 -25.11 5.54 0.70
N ILE A 70 -25.51 5.50 1.97
CA ILE A 70 -26.94 5.40 2.35
C ILE A 70 -27.75 6.60 1.82
N ARG A 71 -27.15 7.79 1.82
CA ARG A 71 -27.80 9.02 1.34
C ARG A 71 -27.78 9.17 -0.18
N GLY A 72 -27.13 8.27 -0.92
CA GLY A 72 -26.96 8.38 -2.37
C GLY A 72 -26.13 9.60 -2.81
N SER A 73 -25.28 10.15 -1.94
CA SER A 73 -24.57 11.42 -2.15
C SER A 73 -23.13 11.21 -2.63
N LEU A 74 -22.94 10.36 -3.66
CA LEU A 74 -21.61 10.11 -4.21
C LEU A 74 -21.32 11.05 -5.39
N SER A 75 -20.44 12.02 -5.16
CA SER A 75 -19.94 12.88 -6.24
C SER A 75 -19.02 12.10 -7.20
N GLY A 76 -18.85 12.60 -8.43
CA GLY A 76 -17.93 11.98 -9.40
C GLY A 76 -16.49 11.89 -8.89
N TRP A 77 -16.01 12.91 -8.17
CA TRP A 77 -14.70 12.90 -7.52
C TRP A 77 -14.58 11.86 -6.41
N LEU A 78 -15.64 11.66 -5.61
CA LEU A 78 -15.66 10.62 -4.59
C LEU A 78 -15.60 9.22 -5.24
N TRP A 79 -16.33 9.00 -6.33
CA TRP A 79 -16.23 7.76 -7.10
C TRP A 79 -14.82 7.51 -7.63
N ALA A 80 -14.20 8.51 -8.27
CA ALA A 80 -12.82 8.41 -8.75
C ALA A 80 -11.85 8.07 -7.61
N LYS A 81 -11.97 8.76 -6.46
CA LYS A 81 -11.19 8.48 -5.26
C LYS A 81 -11.32 7.02 -4.82
N LEU A 82 -12.54 6.47 -4.81
CA LEU A 82 -12.79 5.08 -4.40
C LEU A 82 -12.18 4.08 -5.37
N VAL A 83 -12.21 4.33 -6.68
CA VAL A 83 -11.56 3.48 -7.69
C VAL A 83 -10.04 3.45 -7.46
N PHE A 84 -9.42 4.61 -7.30
CA PHE A 84 -7.99 4.70 -7.01
C PHE A 84 -7.60 4.04 -5.67
N ALA A 85 -8.41 4.24 -4.63
CA ALA A 85 -8.21 3.61 -3.34
C ALA A 85 -8.33 2.08 -3.43
N ALA A 86 -9.33 1.57 -4.13
CA ALA A 86 -9.50 0.13 -4.35
C ALA A 86 -8.31 -0.46 -5.13
N LEU A 87 -7.86 0.22 -6.20
CA LEU A 87 -6.68 -0.18 -6.95
C LEU A 87 -5.44 -0.25 -6.05
N ALA A 88 -5.20 0.79 -5.23
CA ALA A 88 -4.07 0.82 -4.32
C ALA A 88 -4.13 -0.34 -3.30
N ILE A 89 -5.27 -0.52 -2.63
CA ILE A 89 -5.46 -1.56 -1.61
C ILE A 89 -5.23 -2.95 -2.21
N LEU A 90 -5.88 -3.26 -3.33
CA LEU A 90 -5.78 -4.58 -3.96
C LEU A 90 -4.37 -4.86 -4.49
N ALA A 91 -3.73 -3.86 -5.12
CA ALA A 91 -2.34 -3.98 -5.54
C ALA A 91 -1.40 -4.22 -4.35
N ASN A 92 -1.63 -3.55 -3.21
CA ASN A 92 -0.80 -3.69 -2.02
C ASN A 92 -0.94 -5.06 -1.37
N LEU A 93 -2.17 -5.58 -1.28
CA LEU A 93 -2.40 -6.93 -0.77
C LEU A 93 -1.71 -7.98 -1.66
N TYR A 94 -1.69 -7.76 -2.96
CA TYR A 94 -0.93 -8.62 -3.87
C TYR A 94 0.58 -8.46 -3.67
N CYS A 95 1.10 -7.23 -3.52
CA CYS A 95 2.51 -6.99 -3.18
C CYS A 95 2.91 -7.71 -1.90
N ALA A 96 2.14 -7.60 -0.81
CA ALA A 96 2.44 -8.28 0.45
C ALA A 96 2.51 -9.81 0.29
N ALA A 97 1.65 -10.40 -0.54
CA ALA A 97 1.72 -11.83 -0.88
C ALA A 97 3.01 -12.18 -1.65
N LEU A 98 3.45 -11.30 -2.57
CA LEU A 98 4.72 -11.46 -3.28
C LEU A 98 5.93 -11.27 -2.36
N VAL A 99 5.89 -10.33 -1.41
CA VAL A 99 6.94 -10.09 -0.42
C VAL A 99 7.12 -11.31 0.47
N PHE A 100 6.02 -11.86 0.97
CA PHE A 100 6.05 -13.09 1.75
C PHE A 100 6.64 -14.26 0.95
N ARG A 101 6.27 -14.38 -0.33
CA ARG A 101 6.85 -15.39 -1.23
C ARG A 101 8.34 -15.14 -1.47
N ARG A 102 8.76 -13.89 -1.67
CA ARG A 102 10.16 -13.47 -1.85
C ARG A 102 11.00 -13.83 -0.62
N TRP A 103 10.46 -13.62 0.57
CA TRP A 103 11.08 -14.01 1.83
C TRP A 103 11.31 -15.53 1.92
N ARG A 104 10.30 -16.35 1.62
CA ARG A 104 10.45 -17.82 1.60
C ARG A 104 11.50 -18.31 0.58
N LEU A 105 11.55 -17.69 -0.60
CA LEU A 105 12.54 -18.03 -1.62
C LEU A 105 13.96 -17.64 -1.20
N ALA A 106 14.09 -16.53 -0.46
CA ALA A 106 15.36 -16.13 0.13
C ALA A 106 15.83 -17.13 1.19
N GLU A 107 14.92 -17.64 2.04
CA GLU A 107 15.24 -18.68 3.03
C GLU A 107 15.62 -20.01 2.37
N SER A 108 15.00 -20.37 1.25
CA SER A 108 15.32 -21.61 0.51
C SER A 108 16.53 -21.49 -0.42
N GLY A 109 17.16 -20.31 -0.52
CA GLY A 109 18.30 -20.06 -1.41
C GLY A 109 17.95 -20.04 -2.92
N ASP A 110 16.68 -19.95 -3.30
CA ASP A 110 16.25 -19.91 -4.72
C ASP A 110 16.39 -18.48 -5.29
N MET A 111 17.62 -18.11 -5.63
CA MET A 111 17.95 -16.80 -6.19
C MET A 111 17.24 -16.49 -7.52
N PRO A 112 17.13 -17.42 -8.49
CA PRO A 112 16.35 -17.18 -9.71
C PRO A 112 14.86 -16.94 -9.45
N GLY A 113 14.26 -17.68 -8.52
CA GLY A 113 12.87 -17.47 -8.10
C GLY A 113 12.68 -16.12 -7.42
N LEU A 114 13.58 -15.77 -6.49
CA LEU A 114 13.57 -14.50 -5.77
C LEU A 114 13.57 -13.31 -6.73
N ARG A 115 14.48 -13.28 -7.71
CA ARG A 115 14.58 -12.18 -8.69
C ARG A 115 13.33 -12.04 -9.56
N ARG A 116 12.67 -13.15 -9.92
CA ARG A 116 11.41 -13.11 -10.69
C ARG A 116 10.27 -12.50 -9.89
N VAL A 117 10.15 -12.90 -8.61
CA VAL A 117 9.12 -12.36 -7.71
C VAL A 117 9.36 -10.89 -7.41
N ASP A 118 10.62 -10.51 -7.20
CA ASP A 118 11.06 -9.12 -7.00
C ASP A 118 10.66 -8.21 -8.18
N GLN A 119 10.97 -8.62 -9.41
CA GLN A 119 10.57 -7.87 -10.61
C GLN A 119 9.06 -7.72 -10.76
N LEU A 120 8.29 -8.74 -10.37
CA LEU A 120 6.84 -8.69 -10.39
C LEU A 120 6.31 -7.72 -9.33
N GLN A 121 6.84 -7.79 -8.11
CA GLN A 121 6.48 -6.89 -7.02
C GLN A 121 6.80 -5.44 -7.38
N HIS A 122 7.93 -5.14 -8.02
CA HIS A 122 8.25 -3.79 -8.46
C HIS A 122 7.20 -3.21 -9.44
N LYS A 123 6.74 -4.02 -10.41
CA LYS A 123 5.72 -3.61 -11.39
C LYS A 123 4.37 -3.33 -10.72
N VAL A 124 3.98 -4.15 -9.76
CA VAL A 124 2.72 -3.97 -9.03
C VAL A 124 2.83 -2.83 -8.01
N GLY A 125 3.98 -2.66 -7.36
CA GLY A 125 4.24 -1.57 -6.43
C GLY A 125 4.06 -0.19 -7.08
N ALA A 126 4.40 -0.05 -8.36
CA ALA A 126 4.09 1.16 -9.12
C ALA A 126 2.57 1.45 -9.18
N LEU A 127 1.72 0.40 -9.30
CA LEU A 127 0.26 0.55 -9.28
C LEU A 127 -0.26 0.99 -7.91
N VAL A 128 0.37 0.53 -6.81
CA VAL A 128 0.05 1.00 -5.45
C VAL A 128 0.24 2.50 -5.36
N LEU A 129 1.42 2.99 -5.76
CA LEU A 129 1.75 4.41 -5.69
C LEU A 129 0.83 5.25 -6.58
N LEU A 130 0.54 4.79 -7.80
CA LEU A 130 -0.40 5.46 -8.70
C LEU A 130 -1.81 5.54 -8.10
N GLY A 131 -2.29 4.45 -7.48
CA GLY A 131 -3.56 4.45 -6.77
C GLY A 131 -3.59 5.40 -5.57
N LEU A 132 -2.54 5.42 -4.75
CA LEU A 132 -2.43 6.33 -3.60
C LEU A 132 -2.44 7.80 -4.04
N LEU A 133 -1.61 8.15 -5.04
CA LEU A 133 -1.52 9.52 -5.55
C LEU A 133 -2.82 9.94 -6.25
N GLY A 134 -3.46 9.04 -7.01
CA GLY A 134 -4.77 9.30 -7.63
C GLY A 134 -5.87 9.56 -6.60
N ALA A 135 -5.91 8.76 -5.53
CA ALA A 135 -6.88 8.94 -4.45
C ALA A 135 -6.64 10.25 -3.68
N LEU A 136 -5.38 10.59 -3.41
CA LEU A 136 -5.01 11.86 -2.78
C LEU A 136 -5.37 13.05 -3.67
N GLY A 137 -5.05 12.98 -4.98
CA GLY A 137 -5.39 14.01 -5.95
C GLY A 137 -6.90 14.28 -6.03
N CYS A 138 -7.71 13.22 -6.05
CA CYS A 138 -9.17 13.35 -6.00
C CYS A 138 -9.64 13.99 -4.69
N ALA A 139 -9.03 13.64 -3.55
CA ALA A 139 -9.38 14.24 -2.26
C ALA A 139 -9.05 15.74 -2.21
N LEU A 140 -7.91 16.15 -2.77
CA LEU A 140 -7.53 17.56 -2.86
C LEU A 140 -8.43 18.35 -3.82
N ALA A 141 -8.82 17.75 -4.95
CA ALA A 141 -9.76 18.36 -5.90
C ALA A 141 -11.17 18.56 -5.32
N MET A 142 -11.54 17.81 -4.28
CA MET A 142 -12.80 18.00 -3.55
C MET A 142 -12.70 19.06 -2.45
N ALA A 143 -11.48 19.44 -2.05
CA ALA A 143 -11.22 20.36 -0.96
C ALA A 143 -10.99 21.82 -1.42
N GLY A 144 -10.68 22.02 -2.71
CA GLY A 144 -10.62 23.33 -3.37
C GLY A 144 -11.90 23.64 -4.12
#